data_AF-A0A941SU16-F1
#
_entry.id   AF-A0A941SU16-F1
#
_cell.length_a   1.000
_cell.length_b   1.000
_cell.length_c   1.000
_cell.angle_alpha   90.00
_cell.angle_beta   90.00
_cell.angle_gamma   90.00
#
_symmetry.space_group_name_H-M   'P 1'
#
loop_
_entity.id
_entity.type
_entity.pdbx_description
1 polymer ?
#
loop_
_entity_poly.entity_id
_entity_poly.type
_entity_poly.pdbx_seq_one_letter_code
_entity_poly.pdbx_strand_id
1 'polypeptide(L)'
;MNALPAFSAQPRLQQIALARQSLLTEGTELTEALASAWVDRAWIMQSWRRCLALGHRPQSRVAFDPVPARARADAQDAHAALLAAARPELQRLAAAIAPIRYFVLLTDAQGCVIDTAGAIDHRNRAMHAIARVGVDLSERSVGTTAIGAALGERAPVWLHRGEHFFNDTAVYSCAGAPLFGPDGACLGMLDVTGVEVPERPELKHLVAQSAQNIEDALVLARPHALRLRLAWPAGWQVSGGATGAGLLCLDADGQVTGANATARQMLPALHGAAQAPLHASELFALPWAQLFDLARQGEAATVPLW
;
A
#
# COMPACT_ATOMS: atom_id res chain seq x y z
N MET A 1 22.45 -30.32 -4.97
CA MET A 1 21.90 -29.95 -3.65
C MET A 1 20.69 -29.06 -3.88
N ASN A 2 19.51 -29.63 -3.56
CA ASN A 2 18.14 -29.12 -3.54
C ASN A 2 17.79 -27.81 -4.27
N ALA A 3 17.19 -27.97 -5.45
CA ALA A 3 16.34 -26.95 -6.04
C ALA A 3 15.09 -26.77 -5.15
N LEU A 4 14.78 -25.52 -4.80
CA LEU A 4 13.53 -25.14 -4.13
C LEU A 4 12.34 -25.59 -5.00
N PRO A 5 11.27 -26.15 -4.43
CA PRO A 5 10.12 -26.58 -5.21
C PRO A 5 9.43 -25.33 -5.77
N ALA A 6 9.44 -25.18 -7.09
CA ALA A 6 8.54 -24.28 -7.78
C ALA A 6 7.11 -24.75 -7.49
N PHE A 7 6.39 -24.05 -6.62
CA PHE A 7 4.94 -24.21 -6.51
C PHE A 7 4.38 -23.99 -7.91
N SER A 8 3.84 -25.05 -8.53
CA SER A 8 3.29 -24.93 -9.87
C SER A 8 2.06 -24.03 -9.81
N ALA A 9 1.96 -23.05 -10.72
CA ALA A 9 0.85 -22.08 -10.75
C ALA A 9 -0.53 -22.74 -11.00
N GLN A 10 -0.55 -23.97 -11.54
CA GLN A 10 -1.77 -24.72 -11.85
C GLN A 10 -2.59 -25.12 -10.61
N PRO A 11 -2.01 -25.73 -9.56
CA PRO A 11 -2.74 -26.04 -8.32
C PRO A 11 -3.34 -24.81 -7.64
N ARG A 12 -2.67 -23.65 -7.68
CA ARG A 12 -3.19 -22.43 -7.04
C ARG A 12 -4.42 -21.86 -7.75
N LEU A 13 -4.40 -21.79 -9.07
CA LEU A 13 -5.57 -21.33 -9.83
C LEU A 13 -6.78 -22.25 -9.64
N GLN A 14 -6.54 -23.56 -9.50
CA GLN A 14 -7.60 -24.52 -9.16
C GLN A 14 -8.16 -24.29 -7.74
N GLN A 15 -7.29 -24.05 -6.75
CA GLN A 15 -7.74 -23.70 -5.40
C GLN A 15 -8.59 -22.42 -5.38
N ILE A 16 -8.20 -21.40 -6.15
CA ILE A 16 -8.99 -20.17 -6.31
C ILE A 16 -10.35 -20.48 -6.95
N ALA A 17 -10.39 -21.30 -8.00
CA ALA A 17 -11.63 -21.68 -8.65
C ALA A 17 -12.57 -22.44 -7.70
N LEU A 18 -12.04 -23.39 -6.93
CA LEU A 18 -12.81 -24.14 -5.93
C LEU A 18 -13.35 -23.22 -4.82
N ALA A 19 -12.51 -22.33 -4.28
CA ALA A 19 -12.93 -21.38 -3.26
C ALA A 19 -14.03 -20.44 -3.76
N ARG A 20 -13.93 -19.96 -5.01
CA ARG A 20 -14.98 -19.17 -5.67
C ARG A 20 -16.27 -19.97 -5.84
N GLN A 21 -16.18 -21.24 -6.25
CA GLN A 21 -17.35 -22.08 -6.44
C GLN A 21 -18.12 -22.25 -5.12
N SER A 22 -17.43 -22.64 -4.05
CA SER A 22 -18.06 -22.83 -2.74
C SER A 22 -18.67 -21.52 -2.20
N LEU A 23 -17.88 -20.44 -2.12
CA LEU A 23 -18.32 -19.20 -1.46
C LEU A 23 -19.24 -18.33 -2.32
N LEU A 24 -18.94 -18.17 -3.61
CA LEU A 24 -19.63 -17.20 -4.47
C LEU A 24 -20.81 -17.81 -5.24
N THR A 25 -20.82 -19.14 -5.42
CA THR A 25 -21.86 -19.83 -6.21
C THR A 25 -22.76 -20.68 -5.33
N GLU A 26 -22.17 -21.53 -4.50
CA GLU A 26 -22.92 -22.47 -3.64
C GLU A 26 -23.35 -21.84 -2.31
N GLY A 27 -22.69 -20.75 -1.89
CA GLY A 27 -22.95 -20.10 -0.60
C GLY A 27 -22.54 -20.97 0.60
N THR A 28 -21.65 -21.93 0.38
CA THR A 28 -21.18 -22.89 1.39
C THR A 28 -19.87 -22.41 2.03
N GLU A 29 -19.61 -22.84 3.27
CA GLU A 29 -18.30 -22.62 3.88
C GLU A 29 -17.22 -23.45 3.17
N LEU A 30 -15.98 -22.96 3.20
CA LEU A 30 -14.86 -23.72 2.66
C LEU A 30 -14.64 -25.00 3.48
N THR A 31 -14.19 -26.05 2.81
CA THR A 31 -13.70 -27.24 3.51
C THR A 31 -12.51 -26.87 4.40
N GLU A 32 -12.30 -27.60 5.49
CA GLU A 32 -11.22 -27.33 6.45
C GLU A 32 -9.83 -27.29 5.77
N ALA A 33 -9.60 -28.17 4.79
CA ALA A 33 -8.39 -28.18 3.99
C ALA A 33 -8.20 -26.92 3.12
N LEU A 34 -9.27 -26.40 2.51
CA LEU A 34 -9.22 -25.16 1.74
C LEU A 34 -9.11 -23.93 2.65
N ALA A 35 -9.80 -23.92 3.78
CA ALA A 35 -9.71 -22.86 4.78
C ALA A 35 -8.28 -22.73 5.32
N SER A 36 -7.62 -23.86 5.63
CA SER A 36 -6.23 -23.89 6.08
C SER A 36 -5.26 -23.36 5.02
N ALA A 37 -5.46 -23.73 3.75
CA ALA A 37 -4.67 -23.19 2.63
C ALA A 37 -4.87 -21.68 2.39
N TRP A 38 -5.94 -21.10 2.94
CA TRP A 38 -6.35 -19.70 2.75
C TRP A 38 -6.25 -18.85 4.01
N VAL A 39 -5.64 -19.33 5.10
CA VAL A 39 -5.53 -18.57 6.36
C VAL A 39 -4.89 -17.19 6.13
N ASP A 40 -3.77 -17.14 5.41
CA ASP A 40 -3.08 -15.87 5.07
C ASP A 40 -3.83 -15.01 4.05
N ARG A 41 -4.97 -15.51 3.55
CA ARG A 41 -5.87 -14.89 2.56
C ARG A 41 -7.29 -14.74 3.09
N ALA A 42 -7.48 -14.82 4.41
CA ALA A 42 -8.79 -14.68 5.03
C ALA A 42 -9.49 -13.36 4.65
N TRP A 43 -8.71 -12.29 4.46
CA TRP A 43 -9.20 -10.99 4.01
C TRP A 43 -9.88 -11.05 2.62
N ILE A 44 -9.44 -11.93 1.70
CA ILE A 44 -10.06 -12.11 0.37
C ILE A 44 -11.48 -12.63 0.54
N MET A 45 -11.65 -13.67 1.37
CA MET A 45 -12.97 -14.25 1.64
C MET A 45 -13.89 -13.27 2.34
N GLN A 46 -13.36 -12.48 3.28
CA GLN A 46 -14.13 -11.42 3.94
C GLN A 46 -14.57 -10.35 2.94
N SER A 47 -13.67 -9.91 2.04
CA SER A 47 -13.97 -8.98 0.95
C SER A 47 -15.03 -9.54 -0.01
N TRP A 48 -14.94 -10.81 -0.39
CA TRP A 48 -15.95 -11.50 -1.20
C TRP A 48 -17.32 -11.51 -0.52
N ARG A 49 -17.38 -11.82 0.78
CA ARG A 49 -18.62 -11.76 1.56
C ARG A 49 -19.19 -10.35 1.63
N ARG A 50 -18.36 -9.31 1.78
CA ARG A 50 -18.79 -7.91 1.71
C ARG A 50 -19.37 -7.59 0.33
N CYS A 51 -18.73 -8.01 -0.74
CA CYS A 51 -19.24 -7.81 -2.10
C CYS A 51 -20.62 -8.48 -2.31
N LEU A 52 -20.80 -9.73 -1.84
CA LEU A 52 -22.09 -10.40 -1.88
C LEU A 52 -23.16 -9.67 -1.05
N ALA A 53 -22.79 -9.16 0.13
CA ALA A 53 -23.69 -8.39 0.98
C ALA A 53 -24.10 -7.04 0.36
N LEU A 54 -23.26 -6.45 -0.50
CA LEU A 54 -23.57 -5.27 -1.32
C LEU A 54 -24.48 -5.59 -2.52
N GLY A 55 -24.87 -6.85 -2.72
CA GLY A 55 -25.70 -7.30 -3.83
C GLY A 55 -24.93 -7.59 -5.12
N HIS A 56 -23.60 -7.53 -5.10
CA HIS A 56 -22.79 -7.83 -6.27
C HIS A 56 -22.82 -9.33 -6.60
N ARG A 57 -22.71 -9.63 -7.89
CA ARG A 57 -22.56 -11.01 -8.41
C ARG A 57 -21.30 -11.08 -9.28
N PRO A 58 -20.51 -12.16 -9.23
CA PRO A 58 -19.27 -12.25 -10.01
C PRO A 58 -19.46 -12.08 -11.52
N GLN A 59 -20.64 -12.43 -12.05
CA GLN A 59 -20.99 -12.33 -13.46
C GLN A 59 -21.52 -10.94 -13.85
N SER A 60 -21.81 -10.06 -12.88
CA SER A 60 -22.18 -8.68 -13.15
C SER A 60 -21.04 -7.98 -13.87
N ARG A 61 -21.39 -7.16 -14.88
CA ARG A 61 -20.40 -6.36 -15.59
C ARG A 61 -19.89 -5.25 -14.69
N VAL A 62 -18.58 -5.03 -14.72
CA VAL A 62 -17.98 -3.86 -14.08
C VAL A 62 -18.12 -2.68 -15.03
N ALA A 63 -18.98 -1.74 -14.64
CA ALA A 63 -19.08 -0.45 -15.32
C ALA A 63 -18.15 0.53 -14.60
N PHE A 64 -17.27 1.18 -15.36
CA PHE A 64 -16.48 2.29 -14.85
C PHE A 64 -17.16 3.57 -15.29
N ASP A 65 -17.51 4.42 -14.34
CA ASP A 65 -18.19 5.67 -14.63
C ASP A 65 -17.39 6.55 -15.59
N PRO A 66 -18.08 7.39 -16.41
CA PRO A 66 -17.42 8.41 -17.18
C PRO A 66 -16.65 9.35 -16.26
N VAL A 67 -15.37 9.53 -16.56
CA VAL A 67 -14.50 10.45 -15.81
C VAL A 67 -14.74 11.88 -16.33
N PRO A 68 -15.06 12.84 -15.46
CA PRO A 68 -15.19 14.24 -15.86
C PRO A 68 -13.89 14.79 -16.46
N ALA A 69 -13.98 15.66 -17.47
CA ALA A 69 -12.81 16.23 -18.13
C ALA A 69 -11.86 16.97 -17.16
N ARG A 70 -12.41 17.56 -16.09
CA ARG A 70 -11.66 18.27 -15.05
C ARG A 70 -11.08 17.37 -13.95
N ALA A 71 -11.42 16.08 -13.92
CA ALA A 71 -11.05 15.20 -12.80
C ALA A 71 -9.54 15.15 -12.54
N ARG A 72 -8.73 15.24 -13.59
CA ARG A 72 -7.27 15.32 -13.47
C ARG A 72 -6.80 16.60 -12.79
N ALA A 73 -7.36 17.76 -13.17
CA ALA A 73 -7.01 19.03 -12.54
C ALA A 73 -7.48 19.05 -11.08
N ASP A 74 -8.72 18.62 -10.84
CA ASP A 74 -9.29 18.51 -9.49
C ASP A 74 -8.42 17.61 -8.58
N ALA A 75 -7.97 16.45 -9.09
CA ALA A 75 -7.07 15.56 -8.36
C ALA A 75 -5.68 16.17 -8.14
N GLN A 76 -5.14 16.89 -9.11
CA GLN A 76 -3.85 17.58 -9.00
C GLN A 76 -3.87 18.65 -7.90
N ASP A 77 -4.95 19.42 -7.83
CA ASP A 77 -5.13 20.47 -6.83
C ASP A 77 -5.38 19.89 -5.44
N ALA A 78 -6.28 18.89 -5.33
CA ALA A 78 -6.65 18.28 -4.06
C ALA A 78 -5.51 17.47 -3.41
N HIS A 79 -4.63 16.87 -4.22
CA HIS A 79 -3.58 15.96 -3.75
C HIS A 79 -2.16 16.43 -4.10
N ALA A 80 -1.96 17.73 -4.33
CA ALA A 80 -0.70 18.30 -4.80
C ALA A 80 0.53 17.85 -4.00
N ALA A 81 0.44 17.86 -2.66
CA ALA A 81 1.55 17.44 -1.79
C ALA A 81 1.90 15.95 -1.94
N LEU A 82 0.88 15.08 -2.01
CA LEU A 82 1.07 13.65 -2.23
C LEU A 82 1.67 13.38 -3.61
N LEU A 83 1.13 14.01 -4.65
CA LEU A 83 1.63 13.86 -6.02
C LEU A 83 3.07 14.35 -6.17
N ALA A 84 3.44 15.46 -5.52
CA ALA A 84 4.80 15.98 -5.53
C ALA A 84 5.78 15.00 -4.86
N ALA A 85 5.43 14.44 -3.70
CA ALA A 85 6.25 13.47 -3.00
C ALA A 85 6.33 12.12 -3.74
N ALA A 86 5.24 11.67 -4.36
CA ALA A 86 5.15 10.38 -5.01
C ALA A 86 5.86 10.34 -6.38
N ARG A 87 5.87 11.44 -7.13
CA ARG A 87 6.30 11.46 -8.54
C ARG A 87 7.66 10.81 -8.82
N PRO A 88 8.74 11.09 -8.06
CA PRO A 88 10.04 10.44 -8.31
C PRO A 88 9.97 8.92 -8.14
N GLU A 89 9.24 8.47 -7.12
CA GLU A 89 9.07 7.06 -6.80
C GLU A 89 8.18 6.34 -7.82
N LEU A 90 7.11 6.98 -8.30
CA LEU A 90 6.26 6.44 -9.37
C LEU A 90 7.08 6.21 -10.65
N GLN A 91 7.95 7.14 -11.02
CA GLN A 91 8.83 7.00 -12.19
C GLN A 91 9.84 5.86 -12.01
N ARG A 92 10.48 5.78 -10.84
CA ARG A 92 11.42 4.71 -10.48
C ARG A 92 10.75 3.35 -10.55
N LEU A 93 9.58 3.21 -9.92
CA LEU A 93 8.81 1.98 -9.86
C LEU A 93 8.33 1.56 -11.26
N ALA A 94 7.78 2.50 -12.03
CA ALA A 94 7.33 2.25 -13.40
C ALA A 94 8.46 1.72 -14.29
N ALA A 95 9.67 2.30 -14.19
CA ALA A 95 10.83 1.82 -14.94
C ALA A 95 11.25 0.40 -14.50
N ALA A 96 11.24 0.11 -13.20
CA ALA A 96 11.63 -1.19 -12.66
C ALA A 96 10.70 -2.33 -13.10
N ILE A 97 9.40 -2.05 -13.22
CA ILE A 97 8.37 -3.07 -13.55
C ILE A 97 8.01 -3.13 -15.03
N ALA A 98 8.50 -2.20 -15.86
CA ALA A 98 8.23 -2.19 -17.30
C ALA A 98 8.57 -3.53 -18.00
N PRO A 99 9.72 -4.20 -17.73
CA PRO A 99 10.06 -5.46 -18.40
C PRO A 99 9.07 -6.61 -18.13
N ILE A 100 8.35 -6.55 -17.01
CA ILE A 100 7.35 -7.57 -16.62
C ILE A 100 5.93 -7.19 -17.03
N ARG A 101 5.75 -6.08 -17.77
CA ARG A 101 4.46 -5.58 -18.30
C ARG A 101 3.43 -5.22 -17.22
N TYR A 102 3.92 -4.61 -16.13
CA TYR A 102 3.07 -3.96 -15.13
C TYR A 102 3.12 -2.43 -15.30
N PHE A 103 2.10 -1.75 -14.79
CA PHE A 103 2.03 -0.29 -14.68
C PHE A 103 1.57 0.11 -13.27
N VAL A 104 1.72 1.39 -12.94
CA VAL A 104 1.47 1.92 -11.60
C VAL A 104 0.19 2.74 -11.59
N LEU A 105 -0.63 2.54 -10.57
CA LEU A 105 -1.76 3.40 -10.21
C LEU A 105 -1.51 3.99 -8.83
N LEU A 106 -1.81 5.27 -8.68
CA LEU A 106 -1.87 5.94 -7.38
C LEU A 106 -3.32 6.37 -7.15
N THR A 107 -3.86 6.03 -5.98
CA THR A 107 -5.24 6.39 -5.60
C THR A 107 -5.25 7.25 -4.34
N ASP A 108 -6.34 8.00 -4.14
CA ASP A 108 -6.67 8.62 -2.86
C ASP A 108 -7.21 7.60 -1.85
N ALA A 109 -7.52 8.06 -0.63
CA ALA A 109 -8.02 7.21 0.45
C ALA A 109 -9.42 6.62 0.19
N GLN A 110 -10.13 7.12 -0.83
CA GLN A 110 -11.44 6.63 -1.25
C GLN A 110 -11.34 5.60 -2.39
N GLY A 111 -10.14 5.39 -2.94
CA GLY A 111 -9.90 4.47 -4.06
C GLY A 111 -10.11 5.11 -5.43
N CYS A 112 -10.15 6.44 -5.52
CA CYS A 112 -10.18 7.16 -6.79
C CYS A 112 -8.76 7.32 -7.33
N VAL A 113 -8.54 7.04 -8.62
CA VAL A 113 -7.22 7.18 -9.24
C VAL A 113 -6.83 8.66 -9.35
N ILE A 114 -5.67 9.03 -8.79
CA ILE A 114 -5.16 10.41 -8.81
C ILE A 114 -3.93 10.57 -9.71
N ASP A 115 -3.18 9.50 -9.98
CA ASP A 115 -2.10 9.48 -10.96
C ASP A 115 -1.81 8.07 -11.49
N THR A 116 -1.11 8.00 -12.62
CA THR A 116 -0.73 6.74 -13.27
C THR A 116 0.67 6.84 -13.87
N ALA A 117 1.46 5.77 -13.85
CA ALA A 117 2.79 5.75 -14.46
C ALA A 117 3.12 4.40 -15.14
N GLY A 118 3.98 4.43 -16.14
CA GLY A 118 4.43 3.23 -16.88
C GLY A 118 3.80 3.08 -18.26
N ALA A 119 4.08 1.95 -18.90
CA ALA A 119 3.65 1.66 -20.28
C ALA A 119 2.19 1.17 -20.30
N ILE A 120 1.26 2.13 -20.30
CA ILE A 120 -0.19 1.87 -20.36
C ILE A 120 -0.64 1.88 -21.83
N ASP A 121 -1.03 0.73 -22.37
CA ASP A 121 -1.63 0.67 -23.70
C ASP A 121 -3.12 1.02 -23.62
N HIS A 122 -3.46 2.27 -23.96
CA HIS A 122 -4.84 2.74 -23.98
C HIS A 122 -5.73 2.07 -25.05
N ARG A 123 -5.15 1.30 -25.99
CA ARG A 123 -5.93 0.46 -26.91
C ARG A 123 -6.39 -0.84 -26.25
N ASN A 124 -5.68 -1.29 -25.21
CA ASN A 124 -6.12 -2.39 -24.37
C ASN A 124 -7.25 -1.89 -23.46
N ARG A 125 -8.47 -2.41 -23.70
CA ARG A 125 -9.68 -2.00 -22.97
C ARG A 125 -9.55 -2.18 -21.45
N ALA A 126 -8.90 -3.25 -21.00
CA ALA A 126 -8.73 -3.53 -19.57
C ALA A 126 -7.82 -2.48 -18.92
N MET A 127 -6.65 -2.21 -19.53
CA MET A 127 -5.73 -1.17 -19.04
C MET A 127 -6.39 0.22 -19.06
N HIS A 128 -7.02 0.58 -20.19
CA HIS A 128 -7.69 1.87 -20.35
C HIS A 128 -8.80 2.10 -19.33
N ALA A 129 -9.54 1.06 -18.94
CA ALA A 129 -10.68 1.22 -18.04
C ALA A 129 -10.26 1.75 -16.66
N ILE A 130 -9.13 1.25 -16.13
CA ILE A 130 -8.63 1.54 -14.77
C ILE A 130 -7.54 2.62 -14.72
N ALA A 131 -6.82 2.86 -15.82
CA ALA A 131 -5.73 3.83 -15.86
C ALA A 131 -6.19 5.25 -16.24
N ARG A 132 -7.35 5.68 -15.73
CA ARG A 132 -7.91 7.02 -15.97
C ARG A 132 -7.99 7.78 -14.65
N VAL A 133 -7.26 8.90 -14.55
CA VAL A 133 -7.33 9.77 -13.36
C VAL A 133 -8.76 10.24 -13.15
N GLY A 134 -9.32 9.98 -11.97
CA GLY A 134 -10.70 10.27 -11.58
C GLY A 134 -11.64 9.06 -11.60
N VAL A 135 -11.19 7.88 -12.02
CA VAL A 135 -12.02 6.67 -11.96
C VAL A 135 -12.08 6.10 -10.54
N ASP A 136 -13.29 5.76 -10.08
CA ASP A 136 -13.52 5.11 -8.79
C ASP A 136 -13.26 3.60 -8.89
N LEU A 137 -12.22 3.15 -8.19
CA LEU A 137 -11.81 1.75 -8.05
C LEU A 137 -12.00 1.22 -6.61
N SER A 138 -12.88 1.83 -5.83
CA SER A 138 -13.27 1.38 -4.50
C SER A 138 -13.88 -0.02 -4.52
N GLU A 139 -13.81 -0.73 -3.39
CA GLU A 139 -14.43 -2.06 -3.24
C GLU A 139 -15.94 -2.03 -3.56
N ARG A 140 -16.60 -0.90 -3.27
CA ARG A 140 -18.02 -0.71 -3.59
C ARG A 140 -18.28 -0.68 -5.11
N SER A 141 -17.38 -0.07 -5.87
CA SER A 141 -17.48 0.11 -7.32
C SER A 141 -17.05 -1.16 -8.09
N VAL A 142 -15.87 -1.69 -7.77
CA VAL A 142 -15.21 -2.74 -8.57
C VAL A 142 -15.00 -4.07 -7.82
N GLY A 143 -15.61 -4.21 -6.64
CA GLY A 143 -15.51 -5.40 -5.82
C GLY A 143 -14.11 -5.61 -5.26
N THR A 144 -13.79 -6.84 -4.88
CA THR A 144 -12.47 -7.19 -4.37
C THR A 144 -11.37 -6.93 -5.39
N THR A 145 -10.51 -5.96 -5.07
CA THR A 145 -9.30 -5.57 -5.81
C THR A 145 -8.19 -5.25 -4.80
N ALA A 146 -6.94 -5.11 -5.26
CA ALA A 146 -5.82 -4.73 -4.39
C ALA A 146 -6.03 -3.34 -3.79
N ILE A 147 -6.71 -2.44 -4.51
CA ILE A 147 -7.02 -1.07 -4.09
C ILE A 147 -7.91 -1.09 -2.85
N GLY A 148 -9.12 -1.67 -2.96
CA GLY A 148 -10.06 -1.75 -1.86
C GLY A 148 -9.49 -2.53 -0.66
N ALA A 149 -8.76 -3.62 -0.93
CA ALA A 149 -8.18 -4.43 0.12
C ALA A 149 -7.03 -3.75 0.86
N ALA A 150 -6.08 -3.11 0.17
CA ALA A 150 -4.98 -2.41 0.83
C ALA A 150 -5.48 -1.26 1.71
N LEU A 151 -6.51 -0.53 1.26
CA LEU A 151 -7.14 0.55 2.00
C LEU A 151 -7.90 0.02 3.23
N GLY A 152 -8.67 -1.06 3.06
CA GLY A 152 -9.47 -1.65 4.14
C GLY A 152 -8.63 -2.35 5.21
N GLU A 153 -7.66 -3.16 4.79
CA GLU A 153 -6.78 -3.91 5.70
C GLU A 153 -5.64 -3.06 6.26
N ARG A 154 -5.41 -1.85 5.70
CA ARG A 154 -4.27 -0.98 6.03
C ARG A 154 -2.93 -1.72 5.99
N ALA A 155 -2.80 -2.64 5.04
CA ALA A 155 -1.64 -3.50 4.88
C ALA A 155 -1.36 -3.77 3.39
N PRO A 156 -0.10 -4.06 3.02
CA PRO A 156 0.20 -4.49 1.67
C PRO A 156 -0.48 -5.81 1.31
N VAL A 157 -1.04 -5.89 0.11
CA VAL A 157 -1.77 -7.04 -0.41
C VAL A 157 -1.28 -7.42 -1.80
N TRP A 158 -1.55 -8.65 -2.20
CA TRP A 158 -1.38 -9.10 -3.56
C TRP A 158 -2.49 -10.08 -3.92
N LEU A 159 -3.01 -9.93 -5.13
CA LEU A 159 -4.09 -10.77 -5.65
C LEU A 159 -3.95 -11.00 -7.16
N HIS A 160 -4.44 -12.16 -7.59
CA HIS A 160 -4.21 -12.72 -8.91
C HIS A 160 -5.50 -13.36 -9.43
N ARG A 161 -5.91 -12.96 -10.64
CA ARG A 161 -7.00 -13.60 -11.38
C ARG A 161 -8.27 -13.69 -10.57
N GLY A 162 -8.81 -14.90 -10.40
CA GLY A 162 -10.06 -15.17 -9.68
C GLY A 162 -10.05 -14.79 -8.19
N GLU A 163 -8.95 -14.31 -7.64
CA GLU A 163 -8.97 -13.61 -6.33
C GLU A 163 -9.74 -12.28 -6.41
N HIS A 164 -9.77 -11.64 -7.58
CA HIS A 164 -10.68 -10.54 -7.83
C HIS A 164 -12.13 -11.00 -7.84
N PHE A 165 -13.03 -10.17 -7.33
CA PHE A 165 -14.43 -10.58 -7.17
C PHE A 165 -15.12 -10.84 -8.53
N PHE A 166 -15.11 -9.86 -9.42
CA PHE A 166 -15.78 -9.94 -10.72
C PHE A 166 -14.98 -10.76 -11.74
N ASN A 167 -15.70 -11.41 -12.65
CA ASN A 167 -15.08 -12.12 -13.78
C ASN A 167 -14.36 -11.15 -14.73
N ASP A 168 -14.89 -9.94 -14.90
CA ASP A 168 -14.26 -8.88 -15.71
C ASP A 168 -12.90 -8.42 -15.16
N THR A 169 -12.67 -8.54 -13.86
CA THR A 169 -11.41 -8.18 -13.20
C THR A 169 -10.46 -9.37 -13.04
N ALA A 170 -10.87 -10.59 -13.41
CA ALA A 170 -10.02 -11.77 -13.37
C ALA A 170 -8.87 -11.76 -14.40
N VAL A 171 -8.82 -10.77 -15.28
CA VAL A 171 -7.67 -10.54 -16.19
C VAL A 171 -6.47 -9.93 -15.48
N TYR A 172 -6.65 -9.35 -14.29
CA TYR A 172 -5.62 -8.60 -13.58
C TYR A 172 -4.80 -9.44 -12.61
N SER A 173 -3.59 -8.97 -12.35
CA SER A 173 -2.71 -9.37 -11.26
C SER A 173 -2.18 -8.09 -10.63
N CYS A 174 -2.44 -7.88 -9.34
CA CYS A 174 -2.20 -6.60 -8.67
C CYS A 174 -1.47 -6.80 -7.34
N ALA A 175 -0.52 -5.91 -7.04
CA ALA A 175 0.04 -5.74 -5.71
C ALA A 175 -0.19 -4.29 -5.27
N GLY A 176 -0.71 -4.12 -4.06
CA GLY A 176 -1.04 -2.80 -3.51
C GLY A 176 -0.46 -2.59 -2.13
N ALA A 177 -0.14 -1.34 -1.78
CA ALA A 177 0.22 -0.93 -0.42
C ALA A 177 -0.41 0.43 -0.07
N PRO A 178 -0.97 0.58 1.13
CA PRO A 178 -1.50 1.87 1.58
C PRO A 178 -0.38 2.89 1.77
N LEU A 179 -0.74 4.17 1.72
CA LEU A 179 0.14 5.32 1.92
C LEU A 179 -0.35 6.12 3.12
N PHE A 180 0.52 6.30 4.12
CA PHE A 180 0.21 7.11 5.29
C PHE A 180 0.93 8.47 5.26
N GLY A 181 0.18 9.52 5.61
CA GLY A 181 0.71 10.86 5.77
C GLY A 181 1.61 10.97 7.00
N PRO A 182 2.35 12.07 7.16
CA PRO A 182 3.27 12.25 8.28
C PRO A 182 2.57 12.28 9.65
N ASP A 183 1.24 12.48 9.67
CA ASP A 183 0.34 12.43 10.83
C ASP A 183 -0.30 11.04 11.06
N GLY A 184 -0.08 10.08 10.17
CA GLY A 184 -0.65 8.73 10.24
C GLY A 184 -2.00 8.58 9.55
N ALA A 185 -2.53 9.66 8.95
CA ALA A 185 -3.74 9.58 8.14
C ALA A 185 -3.48 8.73 6.88
N CYS A 186 -4.44 7.87 6.49
CA CYS A 186 -4.36 7.18 5.21
C CYS A 186 -4.63 8.22 4.11
N LEU A 187 -3.65 8.48 3.25
CA LEU A 187 -3.78 9.43 2.14
C LEU A 187 -4.26 8.75 0.86
N GLY A 188 -4.07 7.43 0.78
CA GLY A 188 -4.39 6.65 -0.41
C GLY A 188 -3.63 5.34 -0.46
N MET A 189 -3.45 4.80 -1.66
CA MET A 189 -2.64 3.60 -1.86
C MET A 189 -1.95 3.59 -3.22
N LEU A 190 -0.82 2.90 -3.25
CA LEU A 190 -0.01 2.62 -4.44
C LEU A 190 -0.33 1.20 -4.93
N ASP A 191 -0.59 1.05 -6.22
CA ASP A 191 -0.87 -0.23 -6.85
C ASP A 191 0.03 -0.45 -8.07
N VAL A 192 0.46 -1.70 -8.28
CA VAL A 192 1.06 -2.15 -9.53
C VAL A 192 0.18 -3.23 -10.14
N THR A 193 -0.29 -2.98 -11.36
CA THR A 193 -1.23 -3.86 -12.08
C THR A 193 -0.60 -4.37 -13.37
N GLY A 194 -0.80 -5.66 -13.65
CA GLY A 194 -0.54 -6.28 -14.94
C GLY A 194 -1.80 -6.94 -15.50
N VAL A 195 -1.92 -6.96 -16.84
CA VAL A 195 -3.04 -7.59 -17.56
C VAL A 195 -2.56 -8.85 -18.24
N GLU A 196 -3.23 -9.97 -17.97
CA GLU A 196 -2.90 -11.27 -18.56
C GLU A 196 -1.44 -11.72 -18.37
N VAL A 197 -0.85 -11.32 -17.25
CA VAL A 197 0.53 -11.62 -16.89
C VAL A 197 0.64 -12.88 -15.99
N PRO A 198 1.85 -13.48 -15.90
CA PRO A 198 2.16 -14.46 -14.88
C PRO A 198 2.08 -13.88 -13.46
N GLU A 199 1.93 -14.77 -12.46
CA GLU A 199 1.98 -14.36 -11.06
C GLU A 199 3.37 -13.85 -10.65
N ARG A 200 3.35 -12.81 -9.81
CA ARG A 200 4.53 -12.09 -9.31
C ARG A 200 4.29 -11.65 -7.85
N PRO A 201 4.24 -12.60 -6.89
CA PRO A 201 3.94 -12.28 -5.49
C PRO A 201 5.00 -11.39 -4.81
N GLU A 202 6.21 -11.36 -5.37
CA GLU A 202 7.34 -10.53 -4.92
C GLU A 202 7.03 -9.03 -5.07
N LEU A 203 6.14 -8.65 -6.00
CA LEU A 203 5.69 -7.27 -6.16
C LEU A 203 5.01 -6.71 -4.92
N LYS A 204 4.45 -7.55 -4.04
CA LYS A 204 3.92 -7.11 -2.73
C LYS A 204 4.99 -6.39 -1.91
N HIS A 205 6.22 -6.92 -1.89
CA HIS A 205 7.31 -6.30 -1.15
C HIS A 205 7.81 -5.04 -1.85
N LEU A 206 7.91 -5.07 -3.18
CA LEU A 206 8.35 -3.92 -3.97
C LEU A 206 7.40 -2.71 -3.80
N VAL A 207 6.08 -2.94 -3.86
CA VAL A 207 5.09 -1.87 -3.71
C VAL A 207 5.04 -1.36 -2.26
N ALA A 208 5.17 -2.23 -1.27
CA ALA A 208 5.28 -1.82 0.14
C ALA A 208 6.50 -0.93 0.37
N GLN A 209 7.63 -1.29 -0.23
CA GLN A 209 8.84 -0.47 -0.12
C GLN A 209 8.70 0.87 -0.83
N SER A 210 8.09 0.86 -2.01
CA SER A 210 7.86 2.09 -2.78
C SER A 210 6.90 3.01 -2.03
N ALA A 211 5.86 2.46 -1.40
CA ALA A 211 4.98 3.22 -0.51
C ALA A 211 5.76 3.86 0.65
N GLN A 212 6.62 3.11 1.35
CA GLN A 212 7.45 3.65 2.42
C GLN A 212 8.34 4.81 1.96
N ASN A 213 8.93 4.73 0.75
CA ASN A 213 9.72 5.81 0.19
C ASN A 213 8.90 7.10 -0.03
N ILE A 214 7.64 6.96 -0.45
CA ILE A 214 6.71 8.10 -0.61
C ILE A 214 6.36 8.69 0.75
N GLU A 215 6.09 7.86 1.76
CA GLU A 215 5.85 8.32 3.13
C GLU A 215 7.05 9.08 3.70
N ASP A 216 8.25 8.56 3.49
CA ASP A 216 9.48 9.21 3.93
C ASP A 216 9.64 10.58 3.25
N ALA A 217 9.38 10.67 1.95
CA ALA A 217 9.37 11.94 1.22
C ALA A 217 8.34 12.94 1.77
N LEU A 218 7.15 12.46 2.14
CA LEU A 218 6.10 13.29 2.78
C LEU A 218 6.53 13.81 4.15
N VAL A 219 7.15 12.95 4.98
CA VAL A 219 7.64 13.33 6.31
C VAL A 219 8.75 14.38 6.18
N LEU A 220 9.70 14.18 5.26
CA LEU A 220 10.82 15.09 5.05
C LEU A 220 10.42 16.41 4.39
N ALA A 221 9.29 16.46 3.66
CA ALA A 221 8.76 17.68 3.08
C ALA A 221 8.21 18.66 4.12
N ARG A 222 7.86 18.18 5.33
CA ARG A 222 7.45 19.06 6.43
C ARG A 222 8.66 19.77 7.04
N PRO A 223 8.55 21.06 7.43
CA PRO A 223 9.61 21.73 8.17
C PRO A 223 10.02 20.96 9.42
N HIS A 224 11.32 20.80 9.63
CA HIS A 224 11.89 20.11 10.78
C HIS A 224 13.29 20.66 11.07
N ALA A 225 13.68 20.63 12.34
CA ALA A 225 15.02 20.97 12.81
C ALA A 225 15.88 19.73 13.04
N LEU A 226 15.25 18.58 13.34
CA LEU A 226 15.95 17.31 13.56
C LEU A 226 15.26 16.16 12.84
N ARG A 227 16.07 15.27 12.27
CA ARG A 227 15.65 14.00 11.67
C ARG A 227 16.25 12.84 12.44
N LEU A 228 15.39 11.96 12.93
CA LEU A 228 15.75 10.74 13.64
C LEU A 228 15.44 9.53 12.77
N ARG A 229 16.44 8.64 12.63
CA ARG A 229 16.27 7.32 12.02
C ARG A 229 16.31 6.28 13.11
N LEU A 230 15.18 5.61 13.31
CA LEU A 230 14.96 4.61 14.33
C LEU A 230 15.19 3.23 13.71
N ALA A 231 15.88 2.36 14.45
CA ALA A 231 16.10 0.97 14.06
C ALA A 231 15.83 0.07 15.28
N TRP A 232 15.20 -1.07 15.02
CA TRP A 232 14.93 -2.09 16.04
C TRP A 232 15.19 -3.49 15.46
N PRO A 233 15.90 -4.38 16.17
CA PRO A 233 16.51 -4.21 17.50
C PRO A 233 17.78 -3.33 17.49
N ALA A 234 18.20 -2.87 18.67
CA ALA A 234 19.38 -2.03 18.84
C ALA A 234 20.64 -2.68 18.22
N GLY A 235 21.42 -1.89 17.46
CA GLY A 235 22.62 -2.38 16.75
C GLY A 235 22.36 -2.88 15.32
N TRP A 236 21.11 -2.94 14.86
CA TRP A 236 20.83 -3.18 13.44
C TRP A 236 21.17 -1.94 12.61
N GLN A 237 22.41 -1.88 12.13
CA GLN A 237 22.86 -0.84 11.21
C GLN A 237 22.35 -1.15 9.81
N VAL A 238 21.41 -0.32 9.34
CA VAL A 238 20.96 -0.37 7.95
C VAL A 238 21.97 0.38 7.07
N SER A 239 23.05 -0.29 6.72
CA SER A 239 24.03 0.20 5.77
C SER A 239 23.36 0.50 4.42
N GLY A 240 23.56 1.71 3.87
CA GLY A 240 23.19 2.02 2.49
C GLY A 240 21.78 2.58 2.26
N GLY A 241 21.19 3.29 3.23
CA GLY A 241 19.92 4.00 3.01
C GLY A 241 18.68 3.09 2.90
N ALA A 242 18.77 1.87 3.43
CA ALA A 242 17.73 0.88 3.23
C ALA A 242 16.46 1.16 4.08
N THR A 243 15.33 1.21 3.37
CA THR A 243 14.19 0.31 3.54
C THR A 243 13.96 -0.27 4.95
N GLY A 244 12.97 0.26 5.66
CA GLY A 244 12.48 -0.31 6.94
C GLY A 244 12.94 0.37 8.22
N ALA A 245 13.68 1.50 8.14
CA ALA A 245 13.95 2.33 9.31
C ALA A 245 12.72 3.19 9.65
N GLY A 246 12.46 3.37 10.94
CA GLY A 246 11.49 4.36 11.39
C GLY A 246 12.05 5.75 11.13
N LEU A 247 11.25 6.64 10.55
CA LEU A 247 11.60 8.04 10.34
C LEU A 247 10.73 8.91 11.24
N LEU A 248 11.37 9.78 12.03
CA LEU A 248 10.71 10.74 12.91
C LEU A 248 11.39 12.11 12.74
N CYS A 249 10.60 13.17 12.60
CA CYS A 249 11.07 14.54 12.48
C CYS A 249 10.59 15.37 13.66
N LEU A 250 11.48 16.23 14.18
CA LEU A 250 11.20 17.18 15.25
C LEU A 250 11.44 18.62 14.79
N ASP A 251 10.70 19.59 15.33
CA ASP A 251 11.02 21.02 15.21
C ASP A 251 12.10 21.44 16.23
N ALA A 252 12.44 22.73 16.26
CA ALA A 252 13.50 23.28 17.12
C ALA A 252 13.18 23.21 18.62
N ASP A 253 11.90 23.05 18.97
CA ASP A 253 11.40 22.98 20.34
C ASP A 253 11.10 21.52 20.75
N GLY A 254 11.47 20.53 19.93
CA GLY A 254 11.30 19.12 20.23
C GLY A 254 9.91 18.56 19.93
N GLN A 255 9.02 19.31 19.26
CA GLN A 255 7.71 18.82 18.86
C GLN A 255 7.82 17.90 17.65
N VAL A 256 7.05 16.82 17.64
CA VAL A 256 6.97 15.89 16.50
C VAL A 256 6.25 16.54 15.32
N THR A 257 6.95 16.71 14.21
CA THR A 257 6.38 17.30 12.98
C THR A 257 5.91 16.26 11.97
N GLY A 258 6.46 15.04 12.04
CA GLY A 258 6.04 13.93 11.19
C GLY A 258 6.73 12.62 11.53
N ALA A 259 6.03 11.52 11.26
CA ALA A 259 6.56 10.16 11.41
C ALA A 259 6.02 9.23 10.33
N ASN A 260 6.89 8.37 9.79
CA ASN A 260 6.50 7.34 8.83
C ASN A 260 5.80 6.15 9.52
N ALA A 261 5.19 5.24 8.76
CA ALA A 261 4.46 4.11 9.34
C ALA A 261 5.35 3.22 10.23
N THR A 262 6.61 3.02 9.85
CA THR A 262 7.55 2.18 10.61
C THR A 262 7.91 2.80 11.97
N ALA A 263 8.13 4.11 12.04
CA ALA A 263 8.34 4.81 13.31
C ALA A 263 7.13 4.70 14.24
N ARG A 264 5.91 4.76 13.67
CA ARG A 264 4.68 4.59 14.45
C ARG A 264 4.59 3.19 15.05
N GLN A 265 4.91 2.15 14.27
CA GLN A 265 4.97 0.78 14.78
C GLN A 265 6.00 0.62 15.91
N MET A 266 7.14 1.31 15.82
CA MET A 266 8.19 1.27 16.85
C MET A 266 7.84 2.08 18.10
N LEU A 267 7.05 3.15 17.97
CA LEU A 267 6.74 4.09 19.05
C LEU A 267 5.23 4.15 19.28
N PRO A 268 4.69 3.32 20.19
CA PRO A 268 3.25 3.20 20.40
C PRO A 268 2.51 4.52 20.72
N ALA A 269 3.18 5.45 21.39
CA ALA A 269 2.66 6.79 21.68
C ALA A 269 2.25 7.58 20.41
N LEU A 270 2.82 7.24 19.24
CA LEU A 270 2.44 7.84 17.97
C LEU A 270 1.13 7.28 17.37
N HIS A 271 0.61 6.15 17.86
CA HIS A 271 -0.63 5.55 17.33
C HIS A 271 -1.91 6.30 17.76
N GLY A 272 -1.83 7.20 18.75
CA GLY A 272 -2.98 7.92 19.31
C GLY A 272 -3.05 9.42 18.98
N ALA A 273 -2.08 9.97 18.23
CA ALA A 273 -1.90 11.42 18.10
C ALA A 273 -2.77 12.09 17.01
N ALA A 274 -3.99 11.61 16.79
CA ALA A 274 -4.99 12.41 16.10
C ALA A 274 -5.50 13.48 17.08
N GLN A 275 -4.72 14.56 17.25
CA GLN A 275 -5.13 15.95 17.56
C GLN A 275 -4.25 16.71 18.58
N ALA A 276 -3.39 16.05 19.37
CA ALA A 276 -2.49 16.76 20.28
C ALA A 276 -1.04 16.80 19.74
N PRO A 277 -0.35 17.95 19.80
CA PRO A 277 1.08 18.00 19.53
C PRO A 277 1.80 17.10 20.52
N LEU A 278 2.61 16.17 20.00
CA LEU A 278 3.41 15.25 20.81
C LEU A 278 4.84 15.76 20.87
N HIS A 279 5.41 15.79 22.06
CA HIS A 279 6.77 16.26 22.28
C HIS A 279 7.75 15.09 22.48
N ALA A 280 8.99 15.24 22.07
CA ALA A 280 10.00 14.18 22.14
C ALA A 280 10.25 13.65 23.56
N SER A 281 10.04 14.48 24.60
CA SER A 281 10.11 14.04 26.01
C SER A 281 9.04 13.02 26.41
N GLU A 282 7.96 12.90 25.64
CA GLU A 282 6.92 11.87 25.84
C GLU A 282 7.28 10.56 25.13
N LEU A 283 8.20 10.60 24.18
CA LEU A 283 8.64 9.43 23.41
C LEU A 283 9.87 8.76 24.02
N PHE A 284 10.80 9.58 24.52
CA PHE A 284 12.12 9.12 24.93
C PHE A 284 12.41 9.50 26.38
N ALA A 285 12.96 8.55 27.15
CA ALA A 285 13.28 8.71 28.56
C ALA A 285 14.65 9.40 28.79
N LEU A 286 14.86 10.54 28.12
CA LEU A 286 16.02 11.42 28.27
C LEU A 286 15.62 12.89 27.98
N PRO A 287 16.42 13.88 28.42
CA PRO A 287 16.20 15.27 28.02
C PRO A 287 16.25 15.41 26.50
N TRP A 288 15.16 15.90 25.89
CA TRP A 288 15.01 15.92 24.43
C TRP A 288 16.13 16.69 23.71
N ALA A 289 16.69 17.72 24.33
CA ALA A 289 17.80 18.50 23.78
C ALA A 289 19.05 17.63 23.52
N GLN A 290 19.23 16.54 24.29
CA GLN A 290 20.32 15.59 24.04
C GLN A 290 20.19 14.90 22.68
N LEU A 291 18.99 14.78 22.11
CA LEU A 291 18.81 14.24 20.74
C LEU A 291 19.50 15.14 19.71
N PHE A 292 19.48 16.45 19.89
CA PHE A 292 20.19 17.41 19.04
C PHE A 292 21.70 17.34 19.26
N ASP A 293 22.15 17.14 20.49
CA ASP A 293 23.57 16.97 20.81
C ASP A 293 24.13 15.71 20.15
N LEU A 294 23.42 14.58 20.26
CA LEU A 294 23.78 13.31 19.63
C LEU A 294 23.81 13.42 18.11
N ALA A 295 22.82 14.10 17.51
CA ALA A 295 22.78 14.31 16.07
C ALA A 295 23.97 15.11 15.54
N ARG A 296 24.48 16.08 16.31
CA ARG A 296 25.69 16.85 15.98
C ARG A 296 26.96 16.01 16.03
N GLN A 297 27.00 14.98 16.88
CA GLN A 297 28.12 14.03 16.97
C GLN A 297 28.11 13.03 15.81
N GLY A 298 26.95 12.82 15.18
CA GLY A 298 26.79 11.94 14.01
C GLY A 298 26.86 10.44 14.34
N GLU A 299 26.80 10.08 15.63
CA GLU A 299 26.88 8.70 16.10
C GLU A 299 25.48 8.11 16.30
N ALA A 300 25.36 6.80 16.03
CA ALA A 300 24.16 6.06 16.40
C ALA A 300 24.15 5.84 17.92
N ALA A 301 23.05 6.22 18.58
CA ALA A 301 22.89 6.08 20.01
C ALA A 301 21.69 5.20 20.34
N THR A 302 21.82 4.38 21.38
CA THR A 302 20.69 3.68 21.99
C THR A 302 19.97 4.65 22.91
N VAL A 303 18.69 4.86 22.65
CA VAL A 303 17.86 5.81 23.38
C VAL A 303 16.76 5.04 24.12
N PRO A 304 16.60 5.22 25.45
CA PRO A 304 15.53 4.57 26.19
C PRO A 304 14.16 5.15 25.80
N LEU A 305 13.16 4.28 25.66
CA LEU A 305 11.75 4.66 25.49
C LEU A 305 11.05 4.66 26.87
N TRP A 306 9.94 5.37 27.01
CA TRP A 306 9.04 5.25 28.18
C TRP A 306 8.23 3.96 28.18
#